data_AF-A0A238WZ83-F1
#
_entry.id   AF-A0A238WZ83-F1
#
_cell.length_a   1.000
_cell.length_b   1.000
_cell.length_c   1.000
_cell.angle_alpha   90.00
_cell.angle_beta   90.00
_cell.angle_gamma   90.00
#
_symmetry.space_group_name_H-M   'P 1'
#
loop_
_entity.id
_entity.type
_entity.pdbx_description
1 polymer ?
#
loop_
_entity_poly.entity_id
_entity_poly.type
_entity_poly.pdbx_seq_one_letter_code
_entity_poly.pdbx_strand_id
1 'polypeptide(L)'
;MSHLYAVRMDVALPPDMDPAARDDLLAREKAYSQRWQRSGHWPHIWRCVGQYANLSIFAVDSNEQLHQILWGLPLFPYMSITVTPLSPHPSDIAQDPAQSDTAQDGAALDPASRGSAAADPSYD
;
A
#
# COMPACT_ATOMS: atom_id res chain seq x y z
N MET A 1 17.14 -3.08 8.01
CA MET A 1 15.85 -3.68 8.45
C MET A 1 14.84 -2.56 8.36
N SER A 2 13.71 -2.77 7.68
CA SER A 2 12.69 -1.73 7.54
C SER A 2 11.83 -1.64 8.81
N HIS A 3 11.69 -0.44 9.35
CA HIS A 3 10.77 -0.08 10.41
C HIS A 3 9.40 0.25 9.83
N LEU A 4 8.33 -0.20 10.50
CA LEU A 4 6.96 0.04 10.09
C LEU A 4 6.34 1.17 10.92
N TYR A 5 5.58 2.04 10.27
CA TYR A 5 4.85 3.13 10.92
C TYR A 5 3.43 3.22 10.37
N ALA A 6 2.46 3.29 11.26
CA ALA A 6 1.14 3.81 10.91
C ALA A 6 1.19 5.34 10.99
N VAL A 7 0.75 6.01 9.93
CA VAL A 7 0.73 7.47 9.85
C VAL A 7 -0.66 7.92 9.44
N ARG A 8 -1.29 8.67 10.34
CA ARG A 8 -2.54 9.39 10.04
C ARG A 8 -2.20 10.81 9.63
N MET A 9 -2.75 11.27 8.52
CA MET A 9 -2.60 12.65 8.04
C MET A 9 -3.97 13.27 7.82
N ASP A 10 -4.30 14.30 8.57
CA ASP A 10 -5.53 15.08 8.45
C ASP A 10 -5.22 16.37 7.67
N VAL A 11 -5.88 16.58 6.53
CA VAL A 11 -5.61 17.69 5.61
C VAL A 11 -6.60 18.84 5.86
N ALA A 12 -6.08 20.04 6.06
CA ALA A 12 -6.84 21.28 6.23
C ALA A 12 -6.31 22.36 5.27
N LEU A 13 -6.85 22.36 4.05
CA LEU A 13 -6.58 23.43 3.08
C LEU A 13 -7.40 24.68 3.41
N PRO A 14 -6.84 25.90 3.22
CA PRO A 14 -7.62 27.14 3.32
C PRO A 14 -8.86 27.11 2.42
N PRO A 15 -10.03 27.51 2.93
CA PRO A 15 -11.29 27.45 2.17
C PRO A 15 -11.32 28.44 1.00
N ASP A 16 -10.51 29.49 1.06
CA ASP A 16 -10.36 30.56 0.08
C ASP A 16 -9.14 30.36 -0.85
N MET A 17 -8.49 29.19 -0.79
CA MET A 17 -7.38 28.86 -1.69
C MET A 17 -7.85 28.91 -3.16
N ASP A 18 -7.06 29.58 -4.00
CA ASP A 18 -7.32 29.64 -5.44
C ASP A 18 -7.48 28.21 -6.03
N PRO A 19 -8.54 27.92 -6.80
CA PRO A 19 -8.80 26.57 -7.31
C PRO A 19 -7.67 26.03 -8.19
N ALA A 20 -7.04 26.86 -9.03
CA ALA A 20 -5.95 26.42 -9.89
C ALA A 20 -4.69 26.09 -9.08
N ALA A 21 -4.37 26.91 -8.07
CA ALA A 21 -3.29 26.63 -7.14
C ALA A 21 -3.53 25.35 -6.32
N ARG A 22 -4.78 25.12 -5.89
CA ARG A 22 -5.18 23.89 -5.20
C ARG A 22 -4.98 22.66 -6.09
N ASP A 23 -5.41 22.72 -7.34
CA ASP A 23 -5.30 21.59 -8.26
C ASP A 23 -3.83 21.26 -8.58
N ASP A 24 -2.98 22.28 -8.81
CA ASP A 24 -1.54 22.11 -8.96
C ASP A 24 -0.90 21.46 -7.71
N LEU A 25 -1.24 21.96 -6.52
CA LEU A 25 -0.75 21.43 -5.25
C LEU A 25 -1.11 19.95 -5.09
N LEU A 26 -2.37 19.58 -5.34
CA LEU A 26 -2.84 18.20 -5.27
C LEU A 26 -2.20 17.31 -6.33
N ALA A 27 -1.93 17.83 -7.53
CA ALA A 27 -1.24 17.09 -8.58
C ALA A 27 0.21 16.77 -8.19
N ARG A 28 0.94 17.75 -7.63
CA ARG A 28 2.31 17.54 -7.12
C ARG A 28 2.35 16.58 -5.94
N GLU A 29 1.40 16.72 -5.01
CA GLU A 29 1.23 15.80 -3.87
C GLU A 29 1.02 14.35 -4.34
N LYS A 30 0.11 14.16 -5.30
CA LYS A 30 -0.16 12.85 -5.90
C LYS A 30 1.08 12.29 -6.57
N ALA A 31 1.81 13.10 -7.34
CA ALA A 31 3.04 12.66 -7.98
C ALA A 31 4.11 12.26 -6.96
N TYR A 32 4.27 13.04 -5.88
CA TYR A 32 5.22 12.77 -4.80
C TYR A 32 4.91 11.46 -4.06
N SER A 33 3.68 11.33 -3.55
CA SER A 33 3.23 10.12 -2.83
C SER A 33 3.32 8.87 -3.69
N GLN A 34 2.95 8.94 -4.97
CA GLN A 34 3.05 7.79 -5.88
C GLN A 34 4.49 7.35 -6.15
N ARG A 35 5.49 8.25 -6.12
CA ARG A 35 6.90 7.84 -6.24
C ARG A 35 7.31 6.95 -5.06
N TRP A 36 6.94 7.33 -3.85
CA TRP A 36 7.24 6.53 -2.65
C TRP A 36 6.46 5.21 -2.60
N GLN A 37 5.21 5.20 -3.06
CA GLN A 37 4.44 3.95 -3.23
C GLN A 37 5.15 3.00 -4.21
N ARG A 38 5.57 3.49 -5.39
CA ARG A 38 6.30 2.67 -6.38
C ARG A 38 7.64 2.14 -5.86
N SER A 39 8.28 2.88 -4.96
CA SER A 39 9.54 2.46 -4.33
C SER A 39 9.37 1.41 -3.22
N GLY A 40 8.13 1.14 -2.78
CA GLY A 40 7.84 0.21 -1.68
C GLY A 40 7.92 0.84 -0.28
N HIS A 41 8.41 2.07 -0.12
CA HIS A 41 8.50 2.73 1.20
C HIS A 41 7.15 3.20 1.75
N TRP A 42 6.13 3.33 0.89
CA TRP A 42 4.77 3.66 1.28
C TRP A 42 3.82 2.58 0.74
N PRO A 43 3.86 1.36 1.31
CA PRO A 43 3.13 0.21 0.75
C PRO A 43 1.61 0.37 0.76
N HIS A 44 1.06 1.12 1.72
CA HIS A 44 -0.38 1.25 1.86
C HIS A 44 -0.83 2.67 2.19
N ILE A 45 -1.94 3.08 1.59
CA ILE A 45 -2.64 4.33 1.86
C ILE A 45 -4.14 4.10 1.70
N TRP A 46 -4.92 4.50 2.70
CA TRP A 46 -6.38 4.43 2.68
C TRP A 46 -6.99 5.78 3.04
N ARG A 47 -8.18 6.04 2.48
CA ARG A 47 -9.01 7.19 2.87
C ARG A 47 -9.74 6.88 4.17
N CYS A 48 -9.67 7.78 5.15
CA CYS A 48 -10.55 7.74 6.30
C CYS A 48 -11.96 8.15 5.86
N VAL A 49 -12.95 7.28 6.01
CA VAL A 49 -14.33 7.53 5.55
C VAL A 49 -14.91 8.75 6.25
N GLY A 50 -15.50 9.67 5.48
CA GLY A 50 -16.11 10.90 5.99
C GLY A 50 -15.11 11.99 6.41
N GLN A 51 -13.81 11.80 6.20
CA GLN A 51 -12.78 12.74 6.62
C GLN A 51 -11.84 13.07 5.45
N TYR A 52 -11.36 14.31 5.37
CA TYR A 52 -10.27 14.65 4.46
C TYR A 52 -8.91 14.24 5.04
N ALA A 53 -8.81 12.97 5.44
CA ALA A 53 -7.65 12.38 6.08
C ALA A 53 -7.30 11.04 5.43
N ASN A 54 -6.05 10.62 5.57
CA ASN A 54 -5.62 9.28 5.20
C ASN A 54 -4.98 8.55 6.39
N LEU A 55 -5.04 7.23 6.34
CA LEU A 55 -4.23 6.34 7.17
C LEU A 55 -3.29 5.57 6.24
N SER A 56 -2.01 5.59 6.58
CA SER A 56 -0.95 5.07 5.74
C SER A 56 -0.02 4.15 6.52
N ILE A 57 0.56 3.16 5.83
CA ILE A 57 1.68 2.36 6.35
C ILE A 57 2.93 2.77 5.57
N PHE A 58 3.99 3.08 6.31
CA PHE A 58 5.33 3.31 5.78
C PHE A 58 6.26 2.19 6.21
N ALA A 59 7.16 1.80 5.32
CA ALA A 59 8.25 0.85 5.55
C ALA A 59 9.57 1.54 5.19
N VAL A 60 10.33 2.00 6.19
CA VAL A 60 11.53 2.83 5.98
C VAL A 60 12.70 2.35 6.83
N ASP A 61 13.92 2.70 6.47
CA ASP A 61 15.13 2.26 7.16
C ASP A 61 15.41 3.03 8.46
N SER A 62 14.78 4.19 8.67
CA SER A 62 14.99 5.00 9.88
C SER A 62 13.87 6.03 10.11
N ASN A 63 13.81 6.55 11.35
CA ASN A 63 12.99 7.71 11.70
C ASN A 63 13.31 8.93 10.82
N GLU A 64 14.60 9.13 10.50
CA GLU A 64 15.05 10.24 9.65
C GLU A 64 14.47 10.12 8.23
N GLN A 65 14.51 8.92 7.64
CA GLN A 65 13.93 8.70 6.32
C GLN A 65 12.42 8.96 6.33
N LEU A 66 11.69 8.50 7.36
CA LEU A 66 10.27 8.84 7.49
C LEU A 66 10.07 10.36 7.56
N HIS A 67 10.85 11.04 8.40
CA HIS A 67 10.75 12.49 8.55
C HIS A 67 10.96 13.21 7.21
N GLN A 68 11.98 12.84 6.43
CA GLN A 68 12.25 13.43 5.12
C GLN A 68 11.11 13.19 4.12
N ILE A 69 10.51 11.99 4.12
CA ILE A 69 9.35 11.70 3.27
C ILE A 69 8.17 12.59 3.63
N LEU A 70 7.84 12.67 4.92
CA LEU A 70 6.69 13.44 5.41
C LEU A 70 6.90 14.94 5.19
N TRP A 71 8.08 15.46 5.53
CA TRP A 71 8.44 16.87 5.36
C TRP A 71 8.51 17.28 3.89
N GLY A 72 8.83 16.34 3.01
CA GLY A 72 8.86 16.55 1.57
C GLY A 72 7.50 16.56 0.88
N LEU A 73 6.41 16.23 1.58
CA LEU A 73 5.06 16.28 1.02
C LEU A 73 4.67 17.73 0.69
N PRO A 74 4.26 18.03 -0.55
CA PRO A 74 3.70 19.34 -0.89
C PRO A 74 2.57 19.82 0.05
N LEU A 75 1.74 18.91 0.56
CA LEU A 75 0.68 19.22 1.52
C LEU A 75 1.15 19.35 2.97
N PHE A 76 2.41 19.06 3.31
CA PHE A 76 2.90 19.09 4.70
C PHE A 76 2.51 20.35 5.49
N PRO A 77 2.57 21.58 4.93
CA PRO A 77 2.17 22.79 5.65
C PRO A 77 0.68 22.86 6.03
N TYR A 78 -0.16 22.02 5.42
CA TYR A 78 -1.62 21.99 5.58
C TYR A 78 -2.09 20.72 6.29
N MET A 79 -1.18 19.96 6.92
CA MET A 79 -1.49 18.68 7.53
C MET A 79 -1.28 18.70 9.05
N SER A 80 -2.16 18.01 9.77
CA SER A 80 -1.83 17.45 11.07
C SER A 80 -1.44 15.99 10.88
N ILE A 81 -0.30 15.58 11.45
CA ILE A 81 0.26 14.24 11.25
C ILE A 81 0.45 13.57 12.60
N THR A 82 -0.07 12.36 12.74
CA THR A 82 0.19 11.47 13.87
C THR A 82 0.95 10.25 13.38
N VAL A 83 2.14 10.01 13.94
CA VAL A 83 2.99 8.87 13.62
C VAL A 83 2.95 7.87 14.78
N THR A 84 2.73 6.59 14.48
CA THR A 84 2.76 5.48 15.43
C THR A 84 3.74 4.42 14.94
N PRO A 85 4.90 4.25 15.60
CA PRO A 85 5.80 3.14 15.30
C PRO A 85 5.11 1.80 15.55
N LEU A 86 5.37 0.83 14.66
CA LEU A 86 4.77 -0.51 14.73
C LEU A 86 5.86 -1.57 14.88
N SER A 87 5.51 -2.63 15.59
CA SER A 87 6.29 -3.87 15.66
C SER A 87 5.47 -5.03 15.10
N PRO A 88 6.12 -6.05 14.52
CA PRO A 88 5.43 -7.29 14.17
C PRO A 88 4.68 -7.86 15.37
N HIS A 89 3.45 -8.31 15.16
CA HIS A 89 2.64 -8.92 16.20
C HIS A 89 2.92 -10.43 16.26
N PRO A 90 3.12 -11.06 17.43
CA PRO A 90 3.45 -12.48 17.52
C PRO A 90 2.34 -13.42 17.02
N SER A 91 1.12 -12.93 16.88
CA SER A 91 -0.02 -13.68 16.31
C SER A 91 -0.25 -13.42 14.81
N ASP A 92 0.63 -12.66 14.14
CA ASP A 92 0.59 -12.54 12.69
C ASP A 92 1.02 -13.87 12.05
N ILE A 93 0.12 -14.49 11.29
CA ILE A 93 0.39 -15.78 10.63
C ILE A 93 1.50 -15.68 9.58
N ALA A 94 1.73 -14.49 9.01
CA ALA A 94 2.84 -14.28 8.08
C ALA A 94 4.21 -14.32 8.80
N GLN A 95 4.20 -14.22 10.13
CA GLN A 95 5.36 -14.38 11.00
C GLN A 95 5.42 -15.77 11.65
N ASP A 96 4.45 -16.66 11.38
CA ASP A 96 4.45 -18.01 11.93
C ASP A 96 5.54 -18.86 11.26
N PRO A 97 6.59 -19.28 12.00
CA PRO A 97 7.68 -20.06 11.42
C PRO A 97 7.21 -21.40 10.82
N ALA A 98 6.07 -21.94 11.27
CA ALA A 98 5.52 -23.20 10.78
C ALA A 98 4.94 -23.12 9.36
N GLN A 99 4.66 -21.93 8.81
CA GLN A 99 4.09 -21.78 7.47
C GLN A 99 5.15 -21.71 6.34
N SER A 100 6.43 -21.62 6.68
CA SER A 100 7.53 -21.52 5.71
C SER A 100 7.76 -22.78 4.87
N ASP A 101 7.29 -23.95 5.34
CA ASP A 101 7.61 -25.27 4.79
C ASP A 101 6.54 -25.87 3.86
N THR A 102 5.33 -25.28 3.75
CA THR A 102 4.21 -25.92 3.02
C THR A 102 4.06 -25.50 1.55
N ALA A 103 4.88 -24.59 1.04
CA ALA A 103 4.74 -24.08 -0.34
C ALA A 103 5.44 -24.93 -1.43
N GLN A 104 6.12 -26.03 -1.08
CA GLN A 104 6.97 -26.77 -2.03
C GLN A 104 6.38 -28.10 -2.57
N ASP A 105 5.24 -28.56 -2.05
CA ASP A 105 4.64 -29.87 -2.44
C ASP A 105 3.46 -29.78 -3.43
N GLY A 106 3.21 -28.61 -4.03
CA GLY A 106 2.07 -28.37 -4.92
C GLY A 106 2.25 -28.72 -6.40
N ALA A 107 3.30 -29.44 -6.80
CA ALA A 107 3.57 -29.76 -8.20
C ALA A 107 3.59 -31.27 -8.47
N ALA A 108 2.41 -31.85 -8.74
CA ALA A 108 2.19 -32.88 -9.77
C ALA A 108 0.81 -33.53 -9.64
N LEU A 109 -0.16 -33.07 -10.43
CA LEU A 109 -1.22 -33.93 -10.96
C LEU A 109 -1.52 -33.47 -12.39
N ASP A 110 -0.79 -34.06 -13.33
CA ASP A 110 -1.03 -33.96 -14.77
C ASP A 110 -2.30 -34.78 -15.12
N PRO A 111 -3.37 -34.18 -15.68
CA PRO A 111 -4.59 -34.92 -16.02
C PRO A 111 -4.52 -35.60 -17.40
N ALA A 112 -3.40 -35.58 -18.11
CA ALA A 112 -3.30 -36.13 -19.46
C ALA A 112 -3.04 -37.66 -19.48
N SER A 113 -4.02 -38.48 -19.09
CA SER A 113 -4.07 -39.92 -19.42
C SER A 113 -5.44 -40.56 -19.18
N ARG A 114 -6.46 -40.21 -20.00
CA ARG A 114 -7.55 -41.15 -20.34
C ARG A 114 -7.95 -40.95 -21.81
N GLY A 115 -8.04 -42.09 -22.49
CA GLY A 115 -8.01 -42.18 -23.94
C GLY A 115 -9.34 -41.91 -24.65
N SER A 116 -9.18 -41.45 -25.89
CA SER A 116 -9.90 -41.86 -27.11
C SER A 116 -11.27 -42.54 -26.96
N ALA A 117 -12.31 -41.86 -27.43
CA ALA A 117 -13.28 -42.44 -28.37
C ALA A 117 -13.97 -41.33 -29.19
N ALA A 118 -14.11 -41.61 -30.49
CA ALA A 118 -14.61 -40.73 -31.54
C ALA A 118 -16.12 -40.46 -31.48
N ALA A 119 -16.55 -39.30 -32.00
CA ALA A 119 -17.51 -39.13 -33.12
C ALA A 119 -18.18 -37.72 -33.09
N ASP A 120 -18.00 -36.99 -34.18
CA ASP A 120 -18.83 -35.86 -34.68
C ASP A 120 -20.20 -36.41 -35.19
N PRO A 121 -21.25 -35.63 -35.60
CA PRO A 121 -21.41 -34.16 -35.63
C PRO A 121 -22.80 -33.60 -35.24
N SER A 122 -22.90 -32.25 -35.17
CA SER A 122 -24.04 -31.37 -35.51
C SER A 122 -25.37 -31.42 -34.71
N TYR A 123 -25.78 -30.26 -34.13
CA TYR A 123 -27.04 -29.57 -34.51
C TYR A 123 -27.09 -28.11 -33.97
N ASP A 124 -27.48 -27.18 -34.87
CA ASP A 124 -27.85 -25.75 -34.77
C ASP A 124 -26.94 -24.73 -34.04
#